data_AF-A0A067P6K6-F1
#
_entry.id   AF-A0A067P6K6-F1
#
_cell.length_a   1.000
_cell.length_b   1.000
_cell.length_c   1.000
_cell.angle_alpha   90.00
_cell.angle_beta   90.00
_cell.angle_gamma   90.00
#
_symmetry.space_group_name_H-M   'P 1'
#
loop_
_entity.id
_entity.type
_entity.pdbx_description
1 polymer ?
#
loop_
_entity_poly.entity_id
_entity_poly.type
_entity_poly.pdbx_seq_one_letter_code
_entity_poly.pdbx_strand_id
1 'polypeptide(L)'
;MKLVDNDTFLQRLNELFASSVERGTIWLTHKRLTYEDGDTSMKAGDGSLDTREYPCLLRATNGDDIKFSTTVQPGELNKFYLAYGTLLKSSMGTLRKRDKKREKMRSEEAAKRKKRMTDPIPIDGPKRGNGRRSRQRKIHAALKQQASQAKFKEREEAAKKGSVVS
;
A
#
# COMPACT_ATOMS: atom_id res chain seq x y z
N MET A 1 1.13 -27.93 -15.30
CA MET A 1 1.76 -27.26 -14.14
C MET A 1 2.40 -28.33 -13.29
N LYS A 2 3.70 -28.23 -13.01
CA LYS A 2 4.46 -29.31 -12.34
C LYS A 2 4.53 -29.08 -10.83
N LEU A 3 4.07 -30.05 -10.04
CA LEU A 3 4.31 -30.06 -8.58
C LEU A 3 5.78 -30.44 -8.32
N VAL A 4 6.45 -29.64 -7.51
CA VAL A 4 7.87 -29.82 -7.15
C VAL A 4 8.05 -29.67 -5.65
N ASP A 5 9.10 -30.29 -5.14
CA ASP A 5 9.51 -30.15 -3.75
C ASP A 5 10.01 -28.73 -3.44
N ASN A 6 10.04 -28.38 -2.15
CA ASN A 6 10.33 -27.04 -1.66
C ASN A 6 11.70 -26.53 -2.13
N ASP A 7 12.74 -27.36 -2.04
CA ASP A 7 14.10 -26.97 -2.43
C ASP A 7 14.24 -26.83 -3.95
N THR A 8 13.63 -27.74 -4.70
CA THR A 8 13.63 -27.68 -6.17
C THR A 8 12.83 -26.49 -6.68
N PHE A 9 11.78 -26.07 -5.94
CA PHE A 9 11.03 -24.86 -6.23
C PHE A 9 11.92 -23.62 -6.14
N LEU A 10 12.69 -23.49 -5.06
CA LEU A 10 13.58 -22.34 -4.84
C LEU A 10 14.71 -22.27 -5.89
N GLN A 11 15.29 -23.41 -6.25
CA GLN A 11 16.31 -23.48 -7.31
C GLN A 11 15.77 -23.03 -8.66
N ARG A 12 14.64 -23.60 -9.10
CA ARG A 12 13.98 -23.22 -10.36
C ARG A 12 13.52 -21.77 -10.37
N LEU A 13 13.08 -21.26 -9.21
CA LEU A 13 12.71 -19.87 -9.08
C LEU A 13 13.91 -18.93 -9.24
N ASN A 14 15.07 -19.32 -8.71
CA ASN A 14 16.31 -18.57 -8.91
C ASN A 14 16.72 -18.53 -10.39
N GLU A 15 16.69 -19.68 -11.07
CA GLU A 15 16.94 -19.78 -12.51
C GLU A 15 15.99 -18.89 -13.31
N LEU A 16 14.70 -18.87 -12.93
CA LEU A 16 13.69 -18.04 -13.58
C LEU A 16 13.96 -16.54 -13.41
N PHE A 17 14.38 -16.12 -12.21
CA PHE A 17 14.79 -14.72 -12.00
C PHE A 17 16.03 -14.36 -12.81
N ALA A 18 17.01 -15.27 -12.92
CA ALA A 18 18.20 -15.06 -13.73
C ALA A 18 17.89 -14.97 -15.24
N SER A 19 16.93 -15.74 -15.74
CA SER A 19 16.55 -15.72 -17.16
C SER A 19 15.69 -14.51 -17.56
N SER A 20 15.02 -13.86 -16.60
CA SER A 20 14.04 -12.78 -16.87
C SER A 20 14.51 -11.39 -16.45
N VAL A 21 15.83 -11.19 -16.27
CA VAL A 21 16.42 -9.92 -15.84
C VAL A 21 16.15 -8.78 -16.82
N GLU A 22 16.30 -9.04 -18.12
CA GLU A 22 16.12 -8.01 -19.15
C GLU A 22 14.66 -7.82 -19.55
N ARG A 23 13.93 -8.91 -19.75
CA ARG A 23 12.54 -8.94 -20.19
C ARG A 23 11.82 -10.13 -19.58
N GLY A 24 10.60 -9.89 -19.12
CA GLY A 24 9.73 -10.92 -18.57
C GLY A 24 8.90 -10.39 -17.43
N THR A 25 7.91 -11.17 -17.02
CA THR A 25 7.14 -10.89 -15.80
C THR A 25 6.93 -12.22 -15.10
N ILE A 26 7.38 -12.30 -13.86
CA ILE A 26 7.16 -13.49 -13.05
C ILE A 26 5.94 -13.26 -12.17
N TRP A 27 4.93 -14.11 -12.32
CA TRP A 27 3.79 -14.16 -11.44
C TRP A 27 4.01 -15.21 -10.36
N LEU A 28 4.04 -14.74 -9.12
CA LEU A 28 4.03 -15.58 -7.92
C LEU A 28 2.65 -15.45 -7.26
N THR A 29 2.00 -16.58 -7.00
CA THR A 29 0.72 -16.60 -6.28
C THR A 29 0.81 -17.50 -5.07
N HIS A 30 0.36 -16.97 -3.93
CA HIS A 30 0.24 -17.69 -2.67
C HIS A 30 -1.24 -17.90 -2.40
N LYS A 31 -1.67 -19.14 -2.25
CA LYS A 31 -3.05 -19.49 -1.90
C LYS A 31 -3.07 -20.47 -0.76
N ARG A 32 -3.99 -20.27 0.18
CA ARG A 32 -4.32 -21.28 1.18
C ARG A 32 -4.88 -22.51 0.47
N LEU A 33 -4.28 -23.66 0.71
CA LEU A 33 -4.77 -24.93 0.17
C LEU A 33 -5.79 -25.49 1.15
N THR A 34 -7.05 -25.56 0.73
CA THR A 34 -8.19 -26.06 1.52
C THR A 34 -8.77 -27.36 0.98
N TYR A 35 -8.22 -27.90 -0.12
CA TYR A 35 -8.67 -29.15 -0.72
C TYR A 35 -8.09 -30.32 0.09
N GLU A 36 -8.94 -30.99 0.88
CA GLU A 36 -8.84 -32.44 1.00
C GLU A 36 -9.39 -33.06 -0.29
N ASP A 37 -8.99 -34.29 -0.66
CA ASP A 37 -9.30 -34.96 -1.94
C ASP A 37 -10.81 -35.26 -2.20
N GLY A 38 -11.72 -34.54 -1.56
CA GLY A 38 -13.16 -34.55 -1.82
C GLY A 38 -13.66 -33.15 -2.12
N ASP A 39 -14.63 -33.06 -3.03
CA ASP A 39 -15.35 -31.84 -3.40
C ASP A 39 -15.89 -31.09 -2.18
N THR A 40 -15.08 -30.21 -1.58
CA THR A 40 -15.52 -29.41 -0.44
C THR A 40 -16.07 -28.08 -0.93
N SER A 41 -17.39 -27.98 -0.83
CA SER A 41 -18.16 -26.74 -1.00
C SER A 41 -17.46 -25.56 -0.37
N MET A 42 -17.36 -24.46 -1.11
CA MET A 42 -16.94 -23.14 -0.61
C MET A 42 -17.99 -22.65 0.39
N LYS A 43 -18.00 -23.18 1.62
CA LYS A 43 -18.71 -22.52 2.72
C LYS A 43 -17.89 -21.28 3.08
N ALA A 44 -18.35 -20.14 2.56
CA ALA A 44 -18.07 -18.83 3.13
C ALA A 44 -18.64 -18.80 4.56
N GLY A 45 -17.90 -19.39 5.50
CA GLY A 45 -18.23 -19.43 6.91
C GLY A 45 -17.73 -18.17 7.58
N ASP A 46 -18.63 -17.20 7.69
CA ASP A 46 -18.84 -16.33 8.86
C ASP A 46 -17.72 -16.32 9.92
N GLY A 47 -17.00 -15.19 9.99
CA GLY A 47 -16.65 -14.46 11.23
C GLY A 47 -15.90 -15.14 12.39
N SER A 48 -15.76 -16.46 12.42
CA SER A 48 -15.11 -17.21 13.49
C SER A 48 -13.65 -17.43 13.14
N LEU A 49 -12.75 -17.13 14.07
CA LEU A 49 -11.31 -17.39 13.94
C LEU A 49 -11.09 -18.88 13.66
N ASP A 50 -10.80 -19.20 12.39
CA ASP A 50 -10.50 -20.54 11.95
C ASP A 50 -9.14 -20.95 12.51
N THR A 51 -9.14 -21.74 13.59
CA THR A 51 -7.95 -22.18 14.34
C THR A 51 -7.20 -23.33 13.66
N ARG A 52 -7.61 -23.74 12.45
CA ARG A 52 -7.01 -24.85 11.72
C ARG A 52 -5.75 -24.39 10.98
N GLU A 53 -4.71 -25.21 11.02
CA GLU A 53 -3.50 -25.00 10.24
C GLU A 53 -3.69 -25.52 8.81
N TYR A 54 -3.34 -24.70 7.82
CA TYR A 54 -3.52 -25.06 6.42
C TYR A 54 -2.19 -24.98 5.67
N PRO A 55 -1.93 -25.95 4.76
CA PRO A 55 -0.81 -25.82 3.85
C PRO A 55 -0.99 -24.64 2.90
N CYS A 56 0.13 -24.04 2.50
CA CYS A 56 0.16 -22.96 1.53
C CYS A 56 0.59 -23.49 0.16
N LEU A 57 -0.21 -23.25 -0.87
CA LEU A 57 0.15 -23.53 -2.26
C LEU A 57 0.82 -22.30 -2.86
N LEU A 58 2.09 -22.46 -3.22
CA LEU A 58 2.84 -21.48 -4.00
C LEU A 58 2.87 -21.90 -5.47
N ARG A 59 2.70 -20.91 -6.35
CA ARG A 59 2.78 -21.10 -7.80
C ARG A 59 3.64 -20.01 -8.42
N ALA A 60 4.53 -20.39 -9.32
CA ALA A 60 5.36 -19.49 -10.11
C ALA A 60 5.12 -19.72 -11.60
N THR A 61 4.98 -18.63 -12.36
CA THR A 61 4.88 -18.66 -13.82
C THR A 61 5.48 -17.43 -14.49
N ASN A 62 6.01 -17.58 -15.69
CA ASN A 62 6.42 -16.48 -16.58
C ASN A 62 5.36 -16.16 -17.65
N GLY A 63 4.12 -16.60 -17.48
CA GLY A 63 3.04 -16.41 -18.47
C GLY A 63 3.02 -17.48 -19.56
N ASP A 64 4.20 -17.96 -19.96
CA ASP A 64 4.39 -18.93 -21.05
C ASP A 64 4.54 -20.37 -20.51
N ASP A 65 5.63 -21.07 -20.86
CA ASP A 65 5.77 -22.51 -20.66
C ASP A 65 6.17 -22.92 -19.24
N ILE A 66 6.89 -22.03 -18.54
CA ILE A 66 7.40 -22.34 -17.20
C ILE A 66 6.28 -22.13 -16.18
N LYS A 67 5.73 -23.24 -15.69
CA LYS A 67 4.67 -23.28 -14.64
C LYS A 67 4.96 -24.39 -13.63
N PHE A 68 5.36 -24.01 -12.43
CA PHE A 68 5.61 -24.95 -11.34
C PHE A 68 4.97 -24.48 -10.03
N SER A 69 4.69 -25.43 -9.15
CA SER A 69 4.01 -25.18 -7.88
C SER A 69 4.61 -26.03 -6.77
N THR A 70 4.50 -25.57 -5.54
CA THR A 70 4.92 -26.32 -4.36
C THR A 70 3.91 -26.15 -3.23
N THR A 71 3.79 -27.16 -2.38
CA THR A 71 2.88 -27.20 -1.22
C THR A 71 3.70 -27.14 0.05
N VAL A 72 3.62 -26.02 0.76
CA VAL A 72 4.36 -25.80 2.00
C VAL A 72 3.47 -26.14 3.19
N GLN A 73 3.91 -27.09 4.00
CA GLN A 73 3.23 -27.47 5.23
C GLN A 73 3.42 -26.41 6.32
N PRO A 74 2.44 -26.24 7.24
CA PRO A 74 2.50 -25.22 8.30
C PRO A 74 3.75 -25.35 9.18
N GLY A 75 4.18 -26.58 9.49
CA GLY A 75 5.38 -26.83 10.31
C GLY A 75 6.70 -26.40 9.68
N GLU A 76 6.78 -26.33 8.35
CA GLU A 76 8.00 -25.96 7.62
C GLU A 76 7.98 -24.52 7.08
N LEU A 77 6.85 -23.84 7.28
CA LEU A 77 6.58 -22.51 6.73
C LEU A 77 7.68 -21.50 7.08
N ASN A 78 8.12 -21.48 8.34
CA ASN A 78 9.13 -20.53 8.80
C ASN A 78 10.49 -20.76 8.10
N LYS A 79 10.91 -22.02 7.94
CA LYS A 79 12.17 -22.37 7.27
C LYS A 79 12.11 -21.97 5.79
N PHE A 80 11.01 -22.34 5.12
CA PHE A 80 10.77 -21.99 3.73
C PHE A 80 10.75 -20.47 3.53
N TYR A 81 10.05 -19.72 4.39
CA TYR A 81 9.96 -18.25 4.29
C TYR A 81 11.29 -17.55 4.48
N LEU A 82 12.18 -18.06 5.35
CA LEU A 82 13.53 -17.50 5.51
C LEU A 82 14.33 -17.64 4.21
N ALA A 83 14.40 -18.85 3.65
CA ALA A 83 15.13 -19.12 2.40
C ALA A 83 14.51 -18.39 1.19
N TYR A 84 13.18 -18.43 1.07
CA TYR A 84 12.43 -17.73 0.04
C TYR A 84 12.62 -16.21 0.14
N GLY A 85 12.53 -15.65 1.36
CA GLY A 85 12.71 -14.22 1.60
C GLY A 85 14.12 -13.73 1.30
N THR A 86 15.15 -14.51 1.61
CA THR A 86 16.53 -14.20 1.20
C THR A 86 16.70 -14.22 -0.31
N LEU A 87 16.10 -15.20 -0.98
CA LEU A 87 16.14 -15.33 -2.44
C LEU A 87 15.46 -14.15 -3.14
N LEU A 88 14.25 -13.76 -2.71
CA LEU A 88 13.55 -12.60 -3.30
C LEU A 88 14.31 -11.28 -3.11
N LYS A 89 14.92 -11.08 -1.94
CA LYS A 89 15.72 -9.87 -1.69
C LYS A 89 16.96 -9.82 -2.59
N SER A 90 17.58 -10.97 -2.83
CA SER A 90 18.73 -11.08 -3.71
C SER A 90 18.35 -10.89 -5.19
N SER A 91 17.19 -11.41 -5.62
CA SER A 91 16.77 -11.34 -7.03
C SER A 91 16.18 -9.98 -7.42
N MET A 92 15.48 -9.29 -6.50
CA MET A 92 14.82 -8.00 -6.76
C MET A 92 15.72 -6.78 -6.46
N GLY A 93 16.99 -6.83 -6.84
CA GLY A 93 17.94 -5.73 -6.58
C GLY A 93 17.82 -4.53 -7.52
N THR A 94 17.16 -4.68 -8.67
CA THR A 94 17.18 -3.69 -9.79
C THR A 94 16.09 -2.62 -9.70
N LEU A 95 15.28 -2.62 -8.63
CA LEU A 95 14.26 -1.58 -8.45
C LEU A 95 14.88 -0.20 -8.22
N ARG A 96 14.25 0.83 -8.80
CA ARG A 96 14.62 2.22 -8.55
C ARG A 96 14.55 2.51 -7.05
N LYS A 97 15.66 3.03 -6.51
CA LYS A 97 15.73 3.45 -5.12
C LYS A 97 14.65 4.49 -4.81
N ARG A 98 14.06 4.39 -3.63
CA ARG A 98 13.07 5.35 -3.15
C ARG A 98 13.71 6.73 -3.00
N ASP A 99 13.19 7.73 -3.71
CA ASP A 99 13.62 9.13 -3.62
C ASP A 99 13.11 9.77 -2.32
N LYS A 100 13.69 9.41 -1.17
CA LYS A 100 13.31 9.93 0.16
C LYS A 100 13.28 11.46 0.20
N LYS A 101 14.16 12.12 -0.55
CA LYS A 101 14.19 13.60 -0.65
C LYS A 101 12.94 14.14 -1.33
N ARG A 102 12.49 13.56 -2.45
CA ARG A 102 11.30 14.02 -3.18
C ARG A 102 10.03 13.78 -2.37
N GLU A 103 9.96 12.65 -1.68
CA GLU A 103 8.84 12.31 -0.81
C GLU A 103 8.78 13.25 0.41
N LYS A 104 9.92 13.51 1.06
CA LYS A 104 10.02 14.49 2.15
C LYS A 104 9.61 15.89 1.69
N MET A 105 10.11 16.35 0.53
CA MET A 105 9.71 17.65 -0.04
C MET A 105 8.20 17.72 -0.29
N ARG A 106 7.58 16.69 -0.87
CA ARG A 106 6.12 16.64 -1.05
C ARG A 106 5.37 16.68 0.27
N SER A 107 5.85 15.95 1.29
CA SER A 107 5.24 15.94 2.62
C SER A 107 5.34 17.32 3.30
N GLU A 108 6.49 18.00 3.16
CA GLU A 108 6.73 19.33 3.69
C GLU A 108 5.92 20.39 2.95
N GLU A 109 5.79 20.29 1.62
CA GLU A 109 4.91 21.17 0.83
C GLU A 109 3.44 20.99 1.20
N ALA A 110 3.00 19.74 1.39
CA ALA A 110 1.66 19.46 1.86
C ALA A 110 1.44 20.04 3.27
N ALA A 111 2.42 19.91 4.17
CA ALA A 111 2.38 20.49 5.51
C ALA A 111 2.37 22.04 5.46
N LYS A 112 3.20 22.66 4.63
CA LYS A 112 3.22 24.12 4.41
C LYS A 112 1.91 24.63 3.82
N ARG A 113 1.32 23.89 2.87
CA ARG A 113 0.00 24.22 2.30
C ARG A 113 -1.10 24.12 3.34
N LYS A 114 -1.08 23.09 4.19
CA LYS A 114 -2.00 22.96 5.33
C LYS A 114 -1.82 24.12 6.31
N LYS A 115 -0.59 24.40 6.74
CA LYS A 115 -0.26 25.55 7.61
C LYS A 115 -0.74 26.87 7.03
N ARG A 116 -0.47 27.17 5.76
CA ARG A 116 -0.96 28.40 5.11
C ARG A 116 -2.50 28.49 5.05
N MET A 117 -3.19 27.35 5.04
CA MET A 117 -4.65 27.30 5.07
C MET A 117 -5.21 27.39 6.50
N THR A 118 -4.48 26.95 7.52
CA THR A 118 -4.93 26.93 8.92
C THR A 118 -4.49 28.16 9.72
N ASP A 119 -3.30 28.69 9.45
CA ASP A 119 -2.68 29.74 10.25
C ASP A 119 -3.41 31.07 10.02
N PRO A 120 -3.80 31.78 11.10
CA PRO A 120 -4.56 33.02 10.97
C PRO A 120 -3.70 34.11 10.33
N ILE A 121 -4.23 34.78 9.29
CA ILE A 121 -3.58 35.93 8.65
C ILE A 121 -3.53 37.10 9.66
N PRO A 122 -2.34 37.57 10.08
CA PRO A 122 -2.24 38.70 11.01
C PRO A 122 -2.72 40.00 10.34
N ILE A 123 -3.72 40.66 10.93
CA ILE A 123 -4.24 41.94 10.45
C ILE A 123 -3.39 43.07 11.05
N ASP A 124 -2.27 43.35 10.40
CA ASP A 124 -1.36 44.43 10.79
C ASP A 124 -1.48 45.67 9.86
N GLY A 125 -1.41 46.86 10.45
CA GLY A 125 -1.39 48.17 9.77
C GLY A 125 -2.41 49.22 10.27
N PRO A 126 -2.21 50.51 9.92
CA PRO A 126 -3.05 51.62 10.37
C PRO A 126 -4.47 51.58 9.78
N LYS A 127 -5.46 52.02 10.56
CA LYS A 127 -6.90 52.01 10.19
C LYS A 127 -7.25 53.10 9.15
N ARG A 128 -6.48 54.19 9.13
CA ARG A 128 -6.67 55.39 8.29
C ARG A 128 -5.34 55.77 7.63
N GLY A 129 -5.39 56.54 6.54
CA GLY A 129 -4.20 57.02 5.84
C GLY A 129 -3.49 55.97 4.98
N ASN A 130 -2.21 56.21 4.70
CA ASN A 130 -1.39 55.31 3.90
C ASN A 130 -1.31 53.92 4.58
N GLY A 131 -1.55 52.84 3.84
CA GLY A 131 -1.62 51.47 4.38
C GLY A 131 -3.04 50.95 4.69
N ARG A 132 -4.09 51.80 4.69
CA ARG A 132 -5.50 51.36 4.88
C ARG A 132 -5.93 50.31 3.87
N ARG A 133 -5.56 50.48 2.59
CA ARG A 133 -5.91 49.53 1.50
C ARG A 133 -5.26 48.16 1.70
N SER A 134 -4.04 48.13 2.24
CA SER A 134 -3.35 46.89 2.60
C SER A 134 -4.07 46.15 3.75
N ARG A 135 -4.45 46.88 4.80
CA ARG A 135 -5.25 46.34 5.91
C ARG A 135 -6.60 45.78 5.45
N GLN A 136 -7.32 46.48 4.58
CA GLN A 136 -8.59 46.01 4.02
C GLN A 136 -8.44 44.70 3.23
N ARG A 137 -7.36 44.56 2.44
CA ARG A 137 -7.05 43.31 1.72
C ARG A 137 -6.79 42.15 2.67
N LYS A 138 -6.06 42.37 3.77
CA LYS A 138 -5.80 41.35 4.80
C LYS A 138 -7.10 40.91 5.51
N ILE A 139 -7.98 41.85 5.84
CA ILE A 139 -9.30 41.56 6.45
C ILE A 139 -10.14 40.69 5.50
N HIS A 140 -10.24 41.07 4.23
CA HIS A 140 -11.00 40.31 3.24
C HIS A 140 -10.40 38.90 3.04
N ALA A 141 -9.08 38.76 3.05
CA ALA A 141 -8.40 37.47 2.97
C ALA A 141 -8.68 36.58 4.21
N ALA A 142 -8.67 37.16 5.42
CA ALA A 142 -8.99 36.44 6.65
C ALA A 142 -10.44 35.94 6.68
N LEU A 143 -11.41 36.78 6.26
CA LEU A 143 -12.81 36.38 6.16
C LEU A 143 -13.01 35.24 5.15
N LYS A 144 -12.34 35.32 3.98
CA LYS A 144 -12.37 34.26 2.98
C LYS A 144 -11.76 32.95 3.49
N GLN A 145 -10.68 33.02 4.27
CA GLN A 145 -10.05 31.86 4.89
C GLN A 145 -10.98 31.21 5.93
N GLN A 146 -11.59 31.99 6.82
CA GLN A 146 -12.56 31.48 7.80
C GLN A 146 -13.76 30.81 7.13
N ALA A 147 -14.33 31.41 6.09
CA ALA A 147 -15.43 30.82 5.32
C ALA A 147 -15.01 29.49 4.65
N SER A 148 -13.79 29.40 4.13
CA SER A 148 -13.27 28.16 3.54
C SER A 148 -13.04 27.05 4.57
N GLN A 149 -12.58 27.41 5.78
CA GLN A 149 -12.40 26.46 6.88
C GLN A 149 -13.75 25.95 7.39
N ALA A 150 -14.75 26.83 7.53
CA ALA A 150 -16.11 26.45 7.95
C ALA A 150 -16.74 25.45 6.96
N LYS A 151 -16.67 25.75 5.64
CA LYS A 151 -17.15 24.83 4.59
C LYS A 151 -16.42 23.48 4.58
N PHE A 152 -15.13 23.47 4.93
CA PHE A 152 -14.36 22.23 5.00
C PHE A 152 -14.78 21.38 6.21
N LYS A 153 -14.95 22.00 7.39
CA LYS A 153 -15.44 21.32 8.60
C LYS A 153 -16.83 20.74 8.40
N GLU A 154 -17.74 21.48 7.79
CA GLU A 154 -19.09 21.01 7.47
C GLU A 154 -19.08 19.77 6.56
N ARG A 155 -18.19 19.75 5.54
CA ARG A 155 -18.00 18.58 4.66
C ARG A 155 -17.42 17.37 5.39
N GLU A 156 -16.45 17.58 6.29
CA GLU A 156 -15.89 16.48 7.10
C GLU A 156 -16.93 15.90 8.07
N GLU A 157 -17.75 16.76 8.70
CA GLU A 157 -18.83 16.32 9.59
C GLU A 157 -19.92 15.56 8.83
N ALA A 158 -20.30 16.01 7.63
CA ALA A 158 -21.24 15.29 6.77
C ALA A 158 -20.69 13.92 6.33
N ALA A 159 -19.40 13.82 5.99
CA ALA A 159 -18.75 12.56 5.63
C ALA A 159 -18.69 11.58 6.82
N LYS A 160 -18.37 12.07 8.03
CA LYS A 160 -18.38 11.24 9.26
C LYS A 160 -19.78 10.77 9.63
N LYS A 161 -20.80 11.60 9.46
CA LYS A 161 -22.20 11.20 9.67
C LYS A 161 -22.64 10.14 8.67
N GLY A 162 -22.23 10.25 7.40
CA GLY A 162 -22.51 9.25 6.37
C GLY A 162 -21.87 7.89 6.64
N SER A 163 -20.64 7.85 7.18
CA SER A 163 -19.93 6.60 7.48
C SER A 163 -20.39 5.87 8.75
N VAL A 164 -21.17 6.53 9.62
CA VAL A 164 -21.72 5.93 10.86
C VAL A 164 -23.12 5.34 10.62
N VAL A 165 -23.73 5.63 9.46
CA VAL A 165 -25.09 5.20 9.09
C VAL A 165 -25.05 4.08 8.01
N SER A 166 -23.86 3.58 7.66
CA SER A 166 -23.64 2.40 6.79
C SER A 166 -22.89 1.32 7.56
#